data_AF-A0A449AEV8-F1
#
_entry.id   AF-A0A449AEV8-F1
#
_cell.length_a   1.000
_cell.length_b   1.000
_cell.length_c   1.000
_cell.angle_alpha   90.00
_cell.angle_beta   90.00
_cell.angle_gamma   90.00
#
_symmetry.space_group_name_H-M   'P 1'
#
loop_
_entity.id
_entity.type
_entity.pdbx_description
1 polymer ?
#
loop_
_entity_poly.entity_id
_entity_poly.type
_entity_poly.pdbx_seq_one_letter_code
_entity_poly.pdbx_strand_id
1 'polypeptide(L)' 'MYKYKARLLSDGQIIAKANTLEELEGLIKGFRRGQKHREHTQGNVKIEIIHVERNHLRGENYSKEVLIKVV' A
#
# COMPACT_ATOMS: atom_id res chain seq x y z
N MET A 1 12.68 -3.10 -6.30
CA MET A 1 11.36 -2.50 -6.57
C MET A 1 10.31 -3.34 -5.88
N TYR A 2 9.35 -2.72 -5.18
CA TYR A 2 8.28 -3.42 -4.48
C TYR A 2 7.16 -3.81 -5.45
N LYS A 3 6.50 -4.95 -5.23
CA LYS A 3 5.39 -5.43 -6.07
C LYS A 3 4.04 -4.91 -5.61
N TYR A 4 3.93 -4.51 -4.35
CA TYR A 4 2.69 -4.04 -3.76
C TYR A 4 2.91 -2.77 -2.95
N LYS A 5 1.94 -1.88 -2.96
CA LYS A 5 1.91 -0.70 -2.10
C LYS A 5 0.52 -0.49 -1.51
N ALA A 6 0.49 0.06 -0.32
CA ALA A 6 -0.71 0.49 0.36
C ALA A 6 -0.71 2.01 0.44
N ARG A 7 -1.81 2.66 0.02
CA ARG A 7 -1.97 4.11 0.17
C ARG A 7 -3.28 4.47 0.83
N LEU A 8 -3.30 5.61 1.52
CA LEU A 8 -4.53 6.15 2.09
C LEU A 8 -5.43 6.67 0.97
N LEU A 9 -6.72 6.39 1.07
CA LEU A 9 -7.72 6.87 0.12
C LEU A 9 -7.92 8.39 0.21
N SER A 10 -7.66 8.99 1.37
CA SER A 10 -7.93 10.42 1.63
C SER A 10 -6.97 11.36 0.89
N ASP A 11 -5.67 11.06 0.92
CA ASP A 11 -4.60 11.95 0.46
C ASP A 11 -3.61 11.25 -0.47
N GLY A 12 -3.79 9.95 -0.73
CA GLY A 12 -2.88 9.16 -1.56
C GLY A 12 -1.52 8.86 -0.91
N GLN A 13 -1.35 9.15 0.39
CA GLN A 13 -0.09 8.90 1.09
C GLN A 13 0.22 7.40 1.12
N ILE A 14 1.44 7.03 0.70
CA ILE A 14 1.89 5.64 0.75
C ILE A 14 2.31 5.29 2.19
N ILE A 15 1.61 4.35 2.81
CA ILE A 15 1.85 3.95 4.21
C ILE A 15 2.69 2.67 4.32
N ALA A 16 2.67 1.82 3.29
CA ALA A 16 3.43 0.57 3.27
C ALA A 16 3.78 0.15 1.84
N LYS A 17 4.92 -0.54 1.70
CA LYS A 17 5.42 -1.11 0.45
C LYS A 17 5.97 -2.50 0.76
N ALA A 18 5.64 -3.49 -0.07
CA ALA A 18 6.05 -4.87 0.15
C ALA A 18 6.21 -5.64 -1.17
N ASN A 19 6.87 -6.80 -1.12
CA ASN A 19 7.03 -7.67 -2.28
C ASN A 19 5.96 -8.75 -2.35
N THR A 20 5.32 -9.06 -1.23
CA THR A 20 4.18 -9.98 -1.15
C THR A 20 2.95 -9.28 -0.57
N LEU A 21 1.78 -9.85 -0.83
CA LEU A 21 0.51 -9.31 -0.31
C LEU A 21 0.41 -9.52 1.21
N GLU A 22 0.88 -10.67 1.71
CA GLU A 22 0.88 -11.03 3.13
C GLU A 22 1.73 -10.06 3.96
N GLU A 23 2.95 -9.73 3.49
CA GLU A 23 3.79 -8.72 4.12
C GLU A 23 3.09 -7.36 4.16
N LEU A 24 2.44 -6.96 3.05
CA LEU A 24 1.72 -5.69 2.98
C LEU A 24 0.57 -5.64 3.99
N GLU A 25 -0.21 -6.71 4.11
CA GLU A 25 -1.31 -6.80 5.08
C GLU A 25 -0.81 -6.74 6.52
N GLY A 26 0.31 -7.39 6.82
CA GLY A 26 1.00 -7.27 8.11
C GLY A 26 1.38 -5.83 8.43
N LEU A 27 1.97 -5.11 7.47
CA LEU A 27 2.32 -3.70 7.61
C LEU A 27 1.10 -2.80 7.77
N ILE A 28 0.02 -3.03 7.02
CA ILE A 28 -1.26 -2.30 7.16
C ILE A 28 -1.84 -2.50 8.56
N LYS A 29 -1.81 -3.72 9.08
CA LYS A 29 -2.26 -4.03 10.44
C LYS A 29 -1.39 -3.33 11.49
N GLY A 30 -0.07 -3.28 11.26
CA GLY A 30 0.88 -2.50 12.07
C GLY A 30 0.53 -1.02 12.09
N PHE A 31 0.33 -0.42 10.91
CA PHE A 31 -0.12 0.97 10.76
C PHE A 31 -1.42 1.23 11.53
N ARG A 32 -2.46 0.41 11.34
CA ARG A 32 -3.71 0.57 12.12
C ARG A 32 -3.49 0.49 13.64
N ARG A 33 -2.52 -0.30 14.11
CA ARG A 33 -2.16 -0.38 15.53
C ARG A 33 -1.37 0.85 16.00
N GLY A 34 -0.55 1.47 15.16
CA GLY A 34 0.18 2.71 15.47
C GLY A 34 -0.75 3.84 15.95
N GLN A 35 -1.99 3.87 15.47
CA GLN A 35 -3.02 4.78 15.98
C GLN A 35 -3.29 4.59 17.48
N LYS A 36 -3.31 3.35 17.99
CA LYS A 36 -3.46 3.06 19.43
C LYS A 36 -2.30 3.61 20.25
N HIS A 37 -1.13 3.71 19.64
CA HIS A 37 0.09 4.27 20.22
C HIS A 37 0.24 5.77 20.00
N ARG A 38 -0.78 6.44 19.44
CA ARG A 38 -0.79 7.89 19.10
C ARG A 38 0.27 8.30 18.08
N GLU A 39 0.72 7.38 17.23
CA GLU A 39 1.69 7.67 16.17
C GLU A 39 1.06 8.48 15.02
N HIS A 40 -0.23 8.28 14.76
CA HIS A 40 -1.03 9.05 13.80
C HIS A 40 -2.54 8.91 14.11
N THR A 41 -3.37 9.76 13.52
CA THR A 41 -4.84 9.75 13.71
C THR A 41 -5.61 9.06 12.57
N GLN A 42 -4.91 8.61 11.52
CA GLN A 42 -5.49 8.05 10.29
C GLN A 42 -5.97 6.58 10.42
N GLY A 43 -6.22 6.07 11.63
CA GLY A 43 -6.58 4.67 11.85
C GLY A 43 -7.90 4.21 11.19
N ASN A 44 -8.82 5.15 10.95
CA ASN A 44 -10.13 4.91 10.33
C ASN A 44 -10.17 5.20 8.83
N VAL A 45 -9.06 5.67 8.25
CA VAL A 45 -8.99 5.98 6.82
C VAL A 45 -8.97 4.68 6.03
N LYS A 46 -9.70 4.65 4.91
CA LYS A 46 -9.69 3.52 3.97
C LYS A 46 -8.32 3.44 3.30
N ILE A 47 -7.83 2.22 3.10
CA ILE A 47 -6.50 1.94 2.54
C ILE A 47 -6.68 1.20 1.22
N GLU A 48 -6.06 1.69 0.16
CA GLU A 48 -6.03 1.02 -1.14
C GLU A 48 -4.79 0.15 -1.25
N ILE A 49 -4.98 -1.12 -1.60
CA ILE A 49 -3.93 -2.07 -1.95
C ILE A 49 -3.75 -2.05 -3.47
N ILE A 50 -2.55 -1.72 -3.91
CA ILE A 50 -2.20 -1.58 -5.33
C ILE A 50 -1.09 -2.57 -5.67
N HIS A 51 -1.30 -3.37 -6.72
CA HIS A 51 -0.26 -4.14 -7.37
C HIS A 51 0.47 -3.25 -8.36
N VAL A 52 1.80 -3.23 -8.28
CA VAL A 52 2.66 -2.55 -9.24
C VAL A 52 3.18 -3.63 -10.20
N GLU A 53 2.52 -3.74 -11.34
CA GLU A 53 2.93 -4.65 -12.41
C GLU A 53 4.03 -4.00 -13.23
N ARG A 54 5.20 -4.65 -13.28
CA ARG A 54 6.26 -4.23 -14.19
C ARG A 54 5.95 -4.77 -15.57
N ASN A 55 5.88 -3.88 -16.56
CA ASN A 55 5.89 -4.31 -17.95
C ASN A 55 7.32 -4.72 -18.33
N HIS A 56 7.61 -6.03 -18.29
CA HIS A 56 8.94 -6.59 -18.60
C HIS A 56 9.43 -6.21 -20.01
N LEU A 57 8.55 -5.81 -20.92
CA LEU A 57 8.89 -5.45 -22.29
C LEU A 57 9.29 -3.97 -22.47
N ARG A 58 8.94 -3.07 -21.54
CA ARG A 58 9.09 -1.61 -21.75
C ARG A 58 9.90 -0.86 -20.67
N GLY A 59 10.42 -1.55 -19.66
CA GLY A 59 11.24 -0.93 -18.61
C GLY A 59 10.45 -0.26 -17.49
N GLU A 60 11.13 0.34 -16.50
CA GLU A 60 10.54 0.81 -15.23
C GLU A 60 9.50 1.92 -15.39
N ASN A 61 9.61 2.73 -16.45
CA ASN A 61 8.70 3.85 -16.73
C ASN A 61 7.31 3.41 -17.21
N TYR A 62 7.09 2.12 -17.47
CA TYR A 62 5.80 1.56 -17.91
C TYR A 62 5.16 0.65 -16.86
N SER A 63 5.49 0.88 -15.59
CA SER A 63 4.85 0.20 -14.47
C SER A 63 3.36 0.55 -14.44
N LYS A 64 2.50 -0.48 -14.52
CA LYS A 64 1.04 -0.30 -14.42
C LYS A 64 0.62 -0.52 -12.99
N GLU A 65 -0.13 0.42 -12.44
CA GLU A 65 -0.72 0.30 -11.11
C GLU A 65 -2.13 -0.26 -11.22
N VAL A 66 -2.36 -1.40 -10.59
CA VAL A 66 -3.65 -2.09 -10.57
C VAL A 66 -4.18 -2.09 -9.15
N LEU A 67 -5.35 -1.48 -8.95
CA LEU A 67 -6.04 -1.53 -7.66
C LEU A 67 -6.56 -2.96 -7.43
N ILE A 68 -6.13 -3.60 -6.35
CA ILE A 68 -6.58 -4.94 -5.99
C ILE A 68 -7.81 -4.86 -5.09
N LYS A 69 -7.72 -4.04 -4.04
CA LYS A 69 -8.71 -4.02 -2.95
C LYS A 69 -8.65 -2.70 -2.17
N VAL A 70 -9.78 -2.31 -1.60
CA VAL A 70 -9.87 -1.25 -0.59
C VAL A 70 -10.23 -1.87 0.76
N VAL A 71 -9.53 -1.48 1.81
CA VAL A 71 -9.62 -2.04 3.18
C VAL A 71 -9.78 -0.98 4.24
#